data_AF-A0A2P0QLA2-F1
#
_entry.id   AF-A0A2P0QLA2-F1
#
_cell.length_a   1.000
_cell.length_b   1.000
_cell.length_c   1.000
_cell.angle_alpha   90.00
_cell.angle_beta   90.00
_cell.angle_gamma   90.00
#
_symmetry.space_group_name_H-M   'P 1'
#
loop_
_entity.id
_entity.type
_entity.pdbx_description
1 polymer ?
#
loop_
_entity_poly.entity_id
_entity_poly.type
_entity_poly.pdbx_seq_one_letter_code
_entity_poly.pdbx_strand_id
1 'polypeptide(L)'
;MGAELGKYKSCVSARSTDKEILKRAQDGGIVSSLFAFALDEGIIDGAIVAATKEFAHKHPEKAMMDNSNMEFHEPWRPIPVVVTTKADLLAAAGTKYNISPNMNLLKEATRSFGLDKVGIVGTPCQMQAVRKGQLYPIGLRDVGASIALAVGIFCMENFPYQSILQLVEDHAAMKMEAVKKMEIGKGKFWVYGKRGQVVQLPLK
;
A
#
# COMPACT_ATOMS: atom_id res chain seq x y z
N MET A 1 12.77 -25.36 12.91
CA MET A 1 12.56 -23.90 12.81
C MET A 1 11.85 -23.62 11.50
N GLY A 2 10.68 -22.96 11.49
CA GLY A 2 10.06 -22.53 10.23
C GLY A 2 8.53 -22.51 10.15
N ALA A 3 7.81 -23.10 11.11
CA ALA A 3 6.34 -23.12 11.07
C ALA A 3 5.74 -21.70 11.11
N GLU A 4 6.33 -20.80 11.91
CA GLU A 4 5.83 -19.44 12.14
C GLU A 4 5.92 -18.50 10.93
N LEU A 5 6.75 -18.82 9.92
CA LEU A 5 6.95 -17.98 8.73
C LEU A 5 6.18 -18.50 7.50
N GLY A 6 5.46 -19.61 7.65
CA GLY A 6 4.76 -20.25 6.54
C GLY A 6 5.68 -20.94 5.54
N LYS A 7 5.14 -21.26 4.36
CA LYS A 7 5.86 -21.97 3.28
C LYS A 7 6.57 -20.96 2.37
N TYR A 8 7.87 -21.17 2.12
CA TYR A 8 8.68 -20.33 1.23
C TYR A 8 9.73 -21.17 0.49
N LYS A 9 10.27 -20.64 -0.63
CA LYS A 9 11.37 -21.26 -1.39
C LYS A 9 12.75 -20.83 -0.86
N SER A 10 12.91 -19.53 -0.60
CA SER A 10 14.14 -18.93 -0.06
C SER A 10 13.80 -17.65 0.71
N CYS A 11 14.69 -17.23 1.62
CA CYS A 11 14.60 -15.96 2.33
C CYS A 11 15.91 -15.20 2.15
N VAL A 12 15.84 -13.96 1.67
CA VAL A 12 17.00 -13.11 1.39
C VAL A 12 16.76 -11.70 1.91
N SER A 13 17.84 -10.98 2.22
CA SER A 13 17.79 -9.53 2.39
C SER A 13 18.07 -8.85 1.06
N ALA A 14 17.19 -7.96 0.64
CA ALA A 14 17.27 -7.32 -0.68
C ALA A 14 16.93 -5.82 -0.60
N ARG A 15 17.45 -5.07 -1.58
CA ARG A 15 17.18 -3.65 -1.77
C ARG A 15 17.19 -3.34 -3.26
N SER A 16 16.29 -2.46 -3.70
CA SER A 16 16.25 -1.96 -5.07
C SER A 16 17.56 -1.30 -5.46
N THR A 17 17.98 -1.49 -6.70
CA THR A 17 19.09 -0.76 -7.32
C THR A 17 18.64 0.57 -7.95
N ASP A 18 17.33 0.77 -8.12
CA ASP A 18 16.75 1.98 -8.69
C ASP A 18 16.70 3.10 -7.63
N LYS A 19 17.50 4.15 -7.85
CA LYS A 19 17.61 5.29 -6.93
C LYS A 19 16.31 6.09 -6.82
N GLU A 20 15.48 6.13 -7.86
CA GLU A 20 14.19 6.85 -7.82
C GLU A 20 13.17 6.09 -6.95
N ILE A 21 13.16 4.76 -7.03
CA ILE A 21 12.37 3.93 -6.11
C ILE A 21 12.81 4.17 -4.66
N LEU A 22 14.12 4.12 -4.41
CA LEU A 22 14.66 4.25 -3.06
C LEU A 22 14.39 5.60 -2.40
N LYS A 23 14.19 6.67 -3.18
CA LYS A 23 13.84 8.00 -2.65
C LYS A 23 12.45 8.05 -1.99
N ARG A 24 11.54 7.14 -2.39
CA ARG A 24 10.13 7.14 -1.95
C ARG A 24 9.72 5.88 -1.20
N ALA A 25 10.53 4.83 -1.26
CA ALA A 25 10.28 3.58 -0.59
C ALA A 25 10.29 3.73 0.94
N GLN A 26 9.48 2.90 1.61
CA GLN A 26 9.52 2.78 3.07
C GLN A 26 10.86 2.20 3.56
N ASP A 27 11.25 1.08 2.93
CA ASP A 27 12.42 0.27 3.27
C ASP A 27 13.29 0.04 2.02
N GLY A 28 13.55 -1.22 1.66
CA GLY A 28 14.36 -1.58 0.49
C GLY A 28 13.69 -1.35 -0.87
N GLY A 29 12.44 -0.88 -0.93
CA GLY A 29 11.73 -0.62 -2.19
C GLY A 29 11.32 -1.86 -2.98
N ILE A 30 11.15 -3.00 -2.31
CA ILE A 30 10.89 -4.31 -2.94
C ILE A 30 9.56 -4.31 -3.70
N VAL A 31 8.46 -3.90 -3.07
CA VAL A 31 7.13 -3.87 -3.71
C VAL A 31 7.15 -3.03 -4.98
N SER A 32 7.62 -1.78 -4.87
CA SER A 32 7.70 -0.87 -6.01
C SER A 32 8.62 -1.38 -7.11
N SER A 33 9.72 -2.08 -6.77
CA SER A 33 10.62 -2.66 -7.77
C SER A 33 9.99 -3.85 -8.49
N LEU A 34 9.33 -4.75 -7.75
CA LEU A 34 8.65 -5.90 -8.33
C LEU A 34 7.53 -5.48 -9.27
N PHE A 35 6.71 -4.49 -8.87
CA PHE A 35 5.64 -3.99 -9.73
C PHE A 35 6.14 -3.16 -10.90
N ALA A 36 7.17 -2.32 -10.72
CA ALA A 36 7.75 -1.58 -11.84
C ALA A 36 8.29 -2.56 -12.89
N PHE A 37 9.07 -3.56 -12.47
CA PHE A 37 9.57 -4.61 -13.36
C PHE A 37 8.43 -5.40 -14.01
N ALA A 38 7.42 -5.81 -13.24
CA ALA A 38 6.31 -6.59 -13.76
C ALA A 38 5.44 -5.81 -14.77
N LEU A 39 5.30 -4.49 -14.61
CA LEU A 39 4.65 -3.61 -15.58
C LEU A 39 5.48 -3.49 -16.86
N ASP A 40 6.79 -3.21 -16.71
CA ASP A 40 7.71 -3.04 -17.85
C ASP A 40 7.81 -4.33 -18.70
N GLU A 41 7.77 -5.50 -18.06
CA GLU A 41 7.83 -6.82 -18.73
C GLU A 41 6.45 -7.38 -19.14
N GLY A 42 5.35 -6.66 -18.87
CA GLY A 42 3.99 -7.11 -19.21
C GLY A 42 3.53 -8.38 -18.47
N ILE A 43 4.14 -8.67 -17.31
CA ILE A 43 3.69 -9.70 -16.35
C ILE A 43 2.39 -9.25 -15.69
N ILE A 44 2.27 -7.95 -15.43
CA ILE A 44 1.04 -7.28 -15.03
C ILE A 44 0.75 -6.12 -15.97
N ASP A 45 -0.51 -5.77 -16.16
CA ASP A 45 -0.97 -4.60 -16.94
C ASP A 45 -1.49 -3.47 -16.03
N GLY A 46 -1.68 -3.75 -14.74
CA GLY A 46 -1.91 -2.76 -13.70
C GLY A 46 -1.74 -3.35 -12.30
N ALA A 47 -1.68 -2.50 -11.28
CA ALA A 47 -1.55 -2.89 -9.89
C ALA A 47 -2.51 -2.14 -8.97
N ILE A 48 -3.12 -2.85 -8.02
CA ILE A 48 -3.89 -2.26 -6.92
C ILE A 48 -2.92 -1.89 -5.80
N VAL A 49 -2.86 -0.60 -5.45
CA VAL A 49 -1.96 -0.04 -4.44
C VAL A 49 -2.68 0.97 -3.52
N ALA A 50 -2.02 1.38 -2.43
CA ALA A 50 -2.54 2.36 -1.48
C ALA A 50 -1.86 3.73 -1.66
N ALA A 51 -2.57 4.68 -2.26
CA ALA A 51 -2.05 6.00 -2.56
C ALA A 51 -2.46 7.05 -1.52
N THR A 52 -1.88 8.24 -1.62
CA THR A 52 -2.26 9.38 -0.77
C THR A 52 -3.40 10.17 -1.39
N LYS A 53 -4.02 11.06 -0.60
CA LYS A 53 -5.04 11.98 -1.11
C LYS A 53 -4.53 12.83 -2.27
N GLU A 54 -3.27 13.26 -2.25
CA GLU A 54 -2.71 14.12 -3.31
C GLU A 54 -2.61 13.36 -4.64
N PHE A 55 -2.36 12.06 -4.59
CA PHE A 55 -2.41 11.22 -5.79
C PHE A 55 -3.85 11.09 -6.29
N ALA A 56 -4.78 10.72 -5.39
CA ALA A 56 -6.17 10.52 -5.76
C ALA A 56 -6.85 11.80 -6.27
N HIS A 57 -6.50 12.99 -5.73
CA HIS A 57 -6.97 14.28 -6.25
C HIS A 57 -6.47 14.58 -7.67
N LYS A 58 -5.26 14.15 -8.01
CA LYS A 58 -4.69 14.32 -9.35
C LYS A 58 -5.18 13.27 -10.35
N HIS A 59 -5.52 12.08 -9.85
CA HIS A 59 -5.95 10.93 -10.63
C HIS A 59 -7.25 10.33 -10.07
N PRO A 60 -8.36 11.09 -10.03
CA PRO A 60 -9.61 10.60 -9.48
C PRO A 60 -10.15 9.38 -10.25
N GLU A 61 -9.84 9.27 -11.54
CA GLU A 61 -10.18 8.13 -12.40
C GLU A 61 -9.48 6.83 -12.01
N LYS A 62 -8.37 6.93 -11.25
CA LYS A 62 -7.58 5.77 -10.77
C LYS A 62 -7.96 5.35 -9.37
N ALA A 63 -8.68 6.19 -8.64
CA ALA A 63 -9.08 5.92 -7.27
C ALA A 63 -10.45 5.24 -7.22
N MET A 64 -10.64 4.38 -6.22
CA MET A 64 -11.99 4.10 -5.76
C MET A 64 -12.57 5.41 -5.23
N MET A 65 -13.55 5.95 -5.94
CA MET A 65 -14.44 6.94 -5.35
C MET A 65 -15.31 6.21 -4.33
N ASP A 66 -15.14 6.51 -3.05
CA ASP A 66 -16.25 6.32 -2.14
C ASP A 66 -17.30 7.41 -2.45
N ASN A 67 -18.53 7.25 -1.96
CA ASN A 67 -19.58 8.25 -2.16
C ASN A 67 -19.32 9.54 -1.35
N SER A 68 -18.11 9.74 -0.81
CA SER A 68 -17.72 10.94 -0.08
C SER A 68 -16.97 11.90 -1.01
N ASN A 69 -17.19 13.20 -0.82
CA ASN A 69 -16.58 14.21 -1.66
C ASN A 69 -15.06 14.19 -1.45
N MET A 70 -14.28 14.16 -2.54
CA MET A 70 -12.82 14.05 -2.52
C MET A 70 -12.14 15.13 -1.66
N GLU A 71 -12.81 16.27 -1.50
CA GLU A 71 -12.38 17.40 -0.66
C GLU A 71 -12.25 17.07 0.84
N PHE A 72 -12.97 16.06 1.34
CA PHE A 72 -12.92 15.63 2.74
C PHE A 72 -11.85 14.58 3.05
N HIS A 73 -10.97 14.27 2.11
CA HIS A 73 -9.94 13.26 2.36
C HIS A 73 -8.83 13.79 3.27
N GLU A 74 -8.70 13.07 4.38
CA GLU A 74 -7.76 13.39 5.45
C GLU A 74 -6.31 13.07 5.03
N PRO A 75 -5.32 13.90 5.42
CA PRO A 75 -3.90 13.62 5.13
C PRO A 75 -3.48 12.27 5.75
N TRP A 76 -2.62 11.52 5.07
CA TRP A 76 -2.20 10.17 5.50
C TRP A 76 -3.32 9.12 5.62
N ARG A 77 -4.57 9.42 5.24
CA ARG A 77 -5.57 8.38 4.98
C ARG A 77 -5.32 7.76 3.61
N PRO A 78 -5.00 6.45 3.51
CA PRO A 78 -4.70 5.80 2.26
C PRO A 78 -5.98 5.56 1.46
N ILE A 79 -5.86 5.72 0.15
CA ILE A 79 -6.95 5.50 -0.80
C ILE A 79 -6.51 4.36 -1.73
N PRO A 80 -7.31 3.29 -1.86
CA PRO A 80 -7.08 2.27 -2.87
C PRO A 80 -7.13 2.88 -4.27
N VAL A 81 -6.11 2.62 -5.08
CA VAL A 81 -6.05 3.05 -6.47
C VAL A 81 -5.55 1.92 -7.38
N VAL A 82 -5.89 1.99 -8.67
CA VAL A 82 -5.31 1.18 -9.73
C VAL A 82 -4.25 2.02 -10.44
N VAL A 83 -3.02 1.51 -10.51
CA VAL A 83 -1.92 2.14 -11.26
C VAL A 83 -1.54 1.28 -12.45
N THR A 84 -1.31 1.89 -13.60
CA THR A 84 -0.91 1.20 -14.85
C THR A 84 0.45 1.67 -15.37
N THR A 85 1.07 2.64 -14.70
CA THR A 85 2.40 3.15 -15.07
C THR A 85 3.35 3.13 -13.89
N LYS A 86 4.65 3.02 -14.18
CA LYS A 86 5.72 3.15 -13.18
C LYS A 86 5.64 4.50 -12.46
N ALA A 87 5.33 5.59 -13.16
CA ALA A 87 5.23 6.91 -12.56
C ALA A 87 4.15 6.98 -11.47
N ASP A 88 2.97 6.42 -11.75
CA ASP A 88 1.87 6.35 -10.78
C ASP A 88 2.22 5.48 -9.57
N LEU A 89 2.83 4.32 -9.83
CA LEU A 89 3.29 3.40 -8.79
C LEU A 89 4.25 4.08 -7.81
N LEU A 90 5.20 4.87 -8.32
CA LEU A 90 6.15 5.63 -7.50
C LEU A 90 5.48 6.78 -6.73
N ALA A 91 4.43 7.37 -7.29
CA ALA A 91 3.65 8.42 -6.63
C ALA A 91 2.82 7.87 -5.47
N ALA A 92 2.38 6.62 -5.54
CA ALA A 92 1.63 5.95 -4.47
C ALA A 92 2.50 5.36 -3.34
N ALA A 93 3.83 5.35 -3.47
CA ALA A 93 4.74 4.66 -2.54
C ALA A 93 4.70 5.17 -1.08
N GLY A 94 5.28 4.40 -0.17
CA GLY A 94 5.38 4.70 1.26
C GLY A 94 4.27 4.04 2.10
N THR A 95 4.59 3.70 3.35
CA THR A 95 3.64 3.02 4.26
C THR A 95 2.71 4.02 4.92
N LYS A 96 1.44 3.66 5.05
CA LYS A 96 0.43 4.39 5.82
C LYS A 96 -0.13 3.42 6.86
N TYR A 97 0.02 3.75 8.15
CA TYR A 97 -0.28 2.84 9.27
C TYR A 97 -1.76 2.87 9.67
N ASN A 98 -2.64 2.91 8.69
CA ASN A 98 -4.08 2.90 8.85
C ASN A 98 -4.74 2.12 7.71
N ILE A 99 -6.04 1.89 7.84
CA ILE A 99 -6.77 0.95 6.98
C ILE A 99 -6.88 1.50 5.55
N SER A 100 -6.28 0.78 4.59
CA SER A 100 -6.53 0.93 3.15
C SER A 100 -7.29 -0.29 2.63
N PRO A 101 -8.56 -0.19 2.23
CA PRO A 101 -9.34 -1.33 1.76
C PRO A 101 -9.03 -1.69 0.29
N ASN A 102 -7.78 -2.08 0.02
CA ASN A 102 -7.30 -2.43 -1.34
C ASN A 102 -8.19 -3.47 -2.03
N MET A 103 -8.82 -4.37 -1.26
CA MET A 103 -9.66 -5.43 -1.80
C MET A 103 -10.91 -4.91 -2.52
N ASN A 104 -11.36 -3.68 -2.24
CA ASN A 104 -12.53 -3.11 -2.91
C ASN A 104 -12.32 -2.97 -4.42
N LEU A 105 -11.08 -2.76 -4.86
CA LEU A 105 -10.72 -2.63 -6.27
C LEU A 105 -10.58 -3.96 -7.02
N LEU A 106 -10.59 -5.10 -6.34
CA LEU A 106 -10.31 -6.40 -6.98
C LEU A 106 -11.23 -6.68 -8.18
N LYS A 107 -12.51 -6.34 -8.06
CA LYS A 107 -13.49 -6.55 -9.13
C LYS A 107 -13.45 -5.43 -10.16
N GLU A 108 -13.38 -4.18 -9.73
CA GLU A 108 -13.34 -3.04 -10.66
C GLU A 108 -12.08 -3.04 -11.53
N ALA A 109 -10.95 -3.51 -11.00
CA ALA A 109 -9.72 -3.69 -11.76
C ALA A 109 -9.92 -4.49 -13.06
N THR A 110 -10.76 -5.54 -13.04
CA THR A 110 -11.05 -6.38 -14.21
C THR A 110 -12.32 -5.96 -14.95
N ARG A 111 -12.91 -4.81 -14.59
CA ARG A 111 -14.16 -4.28 -15.18
C ARG A 111 -13.90 -2.92 -15.78
N SER A 112 -14.15 -1.86 -15.04
CA SER A 112 -13.98 -0.48 -15.49
C SER A 112 -12.55 -0.16 -15.91
N PHE A 113 -11.55 -0.74 -15.23
CA PHE A 113 -10.14 -0.58 -15.59
C PHE A 113 -9.66 -1.53 -16.69
N GLY A 114 -10.44 -2.56 -17.04
CA GLY A 114 -10.14 -3.47 -18.14
C GLY A 114 -8.83 -4.24 -18.04
N LEU A 115 -8.34 -4.52 -16.83
CA LEU A 115 -7.08 -5.25 -16.61
C LEU A 115 -7.28 -6.76 -16.77
N ASP A 116 -6.37 -7.39 -17.50
CA ASP A 116 -6.30 -8.85 -17.66
C ASP A 116 -5.31 -9.48 -16.68
N LYS A 117 -4.23 -8.77 -16.32
CA LYS A 117 -3.12 -9.24 -15.47
C LYS A 117 -2.88 -8.30 -14.29
N VAL A 118 -3.68 -8.47 -13.26
CA VAL A 118 -3.69 -7.61 -12.06
C VAL A 118 -2.57 -7.97 -11.09
N GLY A 119 -1.76 -6.97 -10.77
CA GLY A 119 -0.89 -6.93 -9.59
C GLY A 119 -1.65 -6.44 -8.35
N ILE A 120 -1.30 -6.92 -7.16
CA ILE A 120 -1.89 -6.43 -5.91
C ILE A 120 -0.93 -6.49 -4.74
N VAL A 121 -0.84 -5.38 -3.99
CA VAL A 121 -0.15 -5.34 -2.70
C VAL A 121 -1.15 -5.26 -1.55
N GLY A 122 -0.86 -5.95 -0.46
CA GLY A 122 -1.65 -5.86 0.75
C GLY A 122 -1.01 -6.52 1.96
N THR A 123 -1.61 -6.28 3.12
CA THR A 123 -1.25 -6.93 4.39
C THR A 123 -1.67 -8.41 4.39
N PRO A 124 -1.25 -9.23 5.38
CA PRO A 124 -1.53 -10.67 5.38
C PRO A 124 -3.03 -11.00 5.30
N CYS A 125 -3.90 -10.25 5.99
CA CYS A 125 -5.35 -10.44 5.90
C CYS A 125 -5.91 -10.16 4.49
N GLN A 126 -5.33 -9.19 3.78
CA GLN A 126 -5.68 -8.91 2.39
C GLN A 126 -5.19 -10.01 1.45
N MET A 127 -4.00 -10.57 1.68
CA MET A 127 -3.52 -11.73 0.92
C MET A 127 -4.42 -12.96 1.14
N GLN A 128 -4.92 -13.17 2.37
CA GLN A 128 -5.93 -14.20 2.64
C GLN A 128 -7.22 -13.95 1.84
N ALA A 129 -7.69 -12.71 1.79
CA ALA A 129 -8.87 -12.34 1.00
C ALA A 129 -8.68 -12.63 -0.50
N VAL A 130 -7.52 -12.28 -1.06
CA VAL A 130 -7.16 -12.60 -2.46
C VAL A 130 -7.23 -14.11 -2.69
N ARG A 131 -6.55 -14.92 -1.85
CA ARG A 131 -6.53 -16.39 -2.03
C ARG A 131 -7.90 -17.02 -1.83
N LYS A 132 -8.70 -16.53 -0.88
CA LYS A 132 -10.09 -16.97 -0.69
C LYS A 132 -10.93 -16.64 -1.93
N GLY A 133 -10.78 -15.45 -2.51
CA GLY A 133 -11.48 -15.05 -3.72
C GLY A 133 -11.09 -15.88 -4.96
N GLN A 134 -9.84 -16.36 -5.03
CA GLN A 134 -9.40 -17.27 -6.09
C GLN A 134 -10.04 -18.65 -6.00
N LEU A 135 -10.18 -19.20 -4.78
CA LEU A 135 -10.72 -20.55 -4.56
C LEU A 135 -12.25 -20.58 -4.46
N TYR A 136 -12.85 -19.52 -3.94
CA TYR A 136 -14.28 -19.40 -3.68
C TYR A 136 -14.81 -18.07 -4.25
N PRO A 137 -14.94 -17.94 -5.59
CA PRO A 137 -15.20 -16.67 -6.27
C PRO A 137 -16.68 -16.21 -6.20
N ILE A 138 -17.23 -16.08 -4.98
CA ILE A 138 -18.59 -15.59 -4.76
C ILE A 138 -18.65 -14.11 -5.13
N GLY A 139 -19.34 -13.79 -6.25
CA GLY A 139 -19.44 -12.41 -6.76
C GLY A 139 -18.16 -11.87 -7.40
N LEU A 140 -17.12 -12.70 -7.56
CA LEU A 140 -15.78 -12.37 -8.05
C LEU A 140 -15.47 -13.04 -9.40
N ARG A 141 -16.45 -13.07 -10.31
CA ARG A 141 -16.28 -13.60 -11.67
C ARG A 141 -15.06 -12.94 -12.34
N ASP A 142 -14.21 -13.75 -12.96
CA ASP A 142 -12.96 -13.39 -13.65
C ASP A 142 -11.85 -12.78 -12.77
N VAL A 143 -12.12 -12.42 -11.51
CA VAL A 143 -11.11 -11.80 -10.64
C VAL A 143 -9.97 -12.77 -10.33
N GLY A 144 -10.29 -13.99 -9.92
CA GLY A 144 -9.29 -14.93 -9.43
C GLY A 144 -8.22 -15.32 -10.46
N ALA A 145 -8.63 -15.43 -11.72
CA ALA A 145 -7.76 -15.77 -12.85
C ALA A 145 -6.89 -14.59 -13.30
N SER A 146 -7.40 -13.35 -13.16
CA SER A 146 -6.66 -12.14 -13.52
C SER A 146 -5.57 -11.75 -12.52
N ILE A 147 -5.55 -12.28 -11.29
CA ILE A 147 -4.48 -11.98 -10.32
C ILE A 147 -3.17 -12.65 -10.74
N ALA A 148 -2.33 -11.91 -11.45
CA ALA A 148 -1.05 -12.37 -11.98
C ALA A 148 0.09 -12.25 -10.95
N LEU A 149 0.07 -11.25 -10.07
CA LEU A 149 1.11 -11.05 -9.06
C LEU A 149 0.55 -10.48 -7.75
N ALA A 150 0.63 -11.25 -6.66
CA ALA A 150 0.21 -10.80 -5.32
C ALA A 150 1.42 -10.68 -4.40
N VAL A 151 1.67 -9.47 -3.87
CA VAL A 151 2.80 -9.15 -2.99
C VAL A 151 2.29 -8.83 -1.58
N GLY A 152 2.58 -9.71 -0.63
CA GLY A 152 2.26 -9.49 0.78
C GLY A 152 3.32 -8.65 1.49
N ILE A 153 2.90 -7.64 2.25
CA ILE A 153 3.76 -6.91 3.19
C ILE A 153 3.57 -7.40 4.62
N PHE A 154 4.64 -7.36 5.42
CA PHE A 154 4.54 -7.71 6.84
C PHE A 154 3.70 -6.67 7.58
N CYS A 155 2.88 -7.15 8.52
CA CYS A 155 1.95 -6.33 9.30
C CYS A 155 1.81 -6.96 10.67
N MET A 156 2.16 -6.21 11.72
CA MET A 156 1.91 -6.62 13.11
C MET A 156 0.48 -6.22 13.51
N GLU A 157 0.13 -4.97 13.23
CA GLU A 157 -1.17 -4.38 13.55
C GLU A 157 -1.46 -3.22 12.58
N ASN A 158 -2.70 -2.72 12.60
CA ASN A 158 -3.13 -1.57 11.82
C ASN A 158 -4.08 -0.71 12.65
N PHE A 159 -4.13 0.60 12.39
CA PHE A 159 -4.81 1.54 13.25
C PHE A 159 -6.02 2.20 12.55
N PRO A 160 -7.09 2.54 13.29
CA PRO A 160 -8.06 3.52 12.83
C PRO A 160 -7.37 4.86 12.52
N TYR A 161 -7.89 5.62 11.56
CA TYR A 161 -7.29 6.93 11.22
C TYR A 161 -7.20 7.87 12.43
N GLN A 162 -8.23 7.90 13.27
CA GLN A 162 -8.26 8.72 14.48
C GLN A 162 -7.13 8.38 15.46
N SER A 163 -6.73 7.11 15.55
CA SER A 163 -5.59 6.70 16.38
C SER A 163 -4.26 7.21 15.81
N ILE A 164 -4.09 7.19 14.49
CA ILE A 164 -2.90 7.79 13.85
C ILE A 164 -2.89 9.31 14.03
N LEU A 165 -4.05 9.96 13.94
CA LEU A 165 -4.19 11.40 14.20
C LEU A 165 -3.74 11.74 15.62
N GLN A 166 -4.24 11.04 16.63
CA GLN A 166 -3.85 11.22 18.03
C GLN A 166 -2.35 10.96 18.26
N LEU A 167 -1.81 9.87 17.70
CA LEU A 167 -0.37 9.57 17.83
C LEU A 167 0.52 10.67 17.25
N VAL A 168 0.10 11.30 16.15
CA VAL A 168 0.91 12.29 15.45
C VAL A 168 0.71 13.69 16.00
N GLU A 169 -0.53 14.12 16.18
CA GLU A 169 -0.86 15.49 16.60
C GLU A 169 -0.70 15.66 18.10
N ASP A 170 -1.21 14.73 18.91
CA ASP A 170 -1.17 14.86 20.37
C ASP A 170 0.16 14.38 20.92
N HIS A 171 0.56 13.14 20.59
CA HIS A 171 1.74 12.52 21.20
C HIS A 171 3.05 12.97 20.55
N ALA A 172 3.09 13.10 19.22
CA ALA A 172 4.29 13.58 18.53
C ALA A 172 4.32 15.11 18.36
N ALA A 173 3.27 15.82 18.79
CA ALA A 173 3.16 17.28 18.69
C ALA A 173 3.45 17.82 17.27
N MET A 174 3.03 17.07 16.24
CA MET A 174 3.30 17.39 14.84
C MET A 174 2.00 17.41 14.05
N LYS A 175 1.79 18.44 13.22
CA LYS A 175 0.65 18.46 12.28
C LYS A 175 0.77 17.34 11.25
N MET A 176 -0.33 16.69 10.93
CA MET A 176 -0.35 15.56 10.00
C MET A 176 0.24 15.91 8.61
N GLU A 177 0.01 17.14 8.11
CA GLU A 177 0.54 17.64 6.84
C GLU A 177 2.06 17.87 6.87
N ALA A 178 2.64 18.05 8.05
CA ALA A 178 4.07 18.25 8.21
C ALA A 178 4.85 16.92 8.20
N VAL A 179 4.16 15.77 8.35
CA VAL A 179 4.78 14.45 8.32
C VAL A 179 5.25 14.09 6.91
N LYS A 180 6.46 13.54 6.82
CA LYS A 180 7.10 13.03 5.62
C LYS A 180 7.13 11.50 5.58
N LYS A 181 7.39 10.85 6.73
CA LYS A 181 7.47 9.40 6.87
C LYS A 181 7.00 9.02 8.28
N MET A 182 6.35 7.87 8.39
CA MET A 182 6.11 7.19 9.67
C MET A 182 6.84 5.85 9.63
N GLU A 183 7.27 5.33 10.78
CA GLU A 183 7.92 4.02 10.86
C GLU A 183 7.64 3.36 12.20
N ILE A 184 7.40 2.05 12.21
CA ILE A 184 7.29 1.26 13.43
C ILE A 184 8.47 0.29 13.47
N GLY A 185 9.33 0.44 14.46
CA GLY A 185 10.55 -0.36 14.55
C GLY A 185 11.30 -0.13 15.86
N LYS A 186 12.06 -1.14 16.29
CA LYS A 186 12.87 -1.08 17.53
C LYS A 186 12.06 -0.69 18.77
N GLY A 187 10.81 -1.15 18.85
CA GLY A 187 9.89 -0.88 19.97
C GLY A 187 9.32 0.53 20.02
N LYS A 188 9.43 1.31 18.94
CA LYS A 188 9.00 2.72 18.88
C LYS A 188 8.23 3.02 17.60
N PHE A 189 7.33 3.99 17.69
CA PHE A 189 6.67 4.67 16.58
C PHE A 189 7.44 5.95 16.26
N TRP A 190 7.93 6.06 15.03
CA TRP A 190 8.77 7.17 14.56
C TRP A 190 7.98 8.05 13.61
N VAL A 191 8.00 9.36 13.87
CA VAL A 191 7.40 10.39 13.02
C VAL A 191 8.50 11.29 12.49
N TYR A 192 8.68 11.29 11.17
CA TYR A 192 9.66 12.12 10.48
C TYR A 192 8.94 13.29 9.81
N GLY A 193 9.28 14.52 10.19
CA GLY A 193 8.75 15.74 9.60
C GLY A 193 9.48 16.14 8.31
N LYS A 194 8.80 16.87 7.43
CA LYS A 194 9.36 17.42 6.17
C LYS A 194 10.55 18.35 6.39
N ARG A 195 10.63 19.02 7.55
CA ARG A 195 11.71 19.93 7.96
C ARG A 195 12.85 19.24 8.74
N GLY A 196 12.90 17.91 8.74
CA GLY A 196 13.97 17.14 9.41
C GLY A 196 13.73 16.85 10.89
N GLN A 197 12.58 17.25 11.45
CA GLN A 197 12.15 16.87 12.79
C GLN A 197 11.97 15.35 12.87
N VAL A 198 12.40 14.73 13.97
CA VAL A 198 12.17 13.30 14.22
C VAL A 198 11.66 13.15 15.64
N VAL A 199 10.48 12.55 15.78
CA VAL A 199 9.87 12.25 17.07
C VAL A 199 9.71 10.74 17.20
N GLN A 200 9.99 10.22 18.39
CA GLN A 200 9.88 8.81 18.70
C GLN A 200 8.92 8.63 19.88
N LEU A 201 7.95 7.74 19.73
CA LEU A 201 6.99 7.38 20.76
C LEU A 201 7.22 5.93 21.15
N PRO A 202 7.25 5.58 22.45
CA PRO A 202 7.32 4.18 22.86
C PRO A 202 6.01 3.47 22.49
N LEU A 203 6.10 2.20 22.08
CA LEU A 203 4.93 1.35 21.83
C LEU A 203 4.36 0.72 23.12
N LYS A 204 4.98 1.01 24.28
CA LYS A 204 4.63 0.52 25.61
C LYS A 204 4.59 1.68 26.60
#